data_AF-A0A7J7XFS2-F1
#
_entry.id   AF-A0A7J7XFS2-F1
#
_cell.length_a   1.000
_cell.length_b   1.000
_cell.length_c   1.000
_cell.angle_alpha   90.00
_cell.angle_beta   90.00
_cell.angle_gamma   90.00
#
_symmetry.space_group_name_H-M   'P 1'
#
loop_
_entity.id
_entity.type
_entity.pdbx_description
1 polymer ?
#
loop_
_entity_poly.entity_id
_entity_poly.type
_entity_poly.pdbx_seq_one_letter_code
_entity_poly.pdbx_strand_id
1 'polypeptide(L)'
;MRWSLHPRRLILYFYTLLFLSSTCLALVPPTDNCCISDKRFGHYCPTTCGIADFLLNYQTEVDQDLQSVEETLRNIKNNTSEAKELIRKIQSFYTTDGLPKSDRIEASIKESQKMMEDIMKFETLIISHESSIRFLKDIYNSNNQKIATLKQKVVQLEAKCQEPCKDTVKIHDITGRDCQDIANKGGKESGLYFIKPLTTQQQFLVYCEMEKNGNGWTVLQKRLDGSEDFKKNWIQYKEGFGHLSPTGTTEFWLGNEKMHLITTQSTIPYVLRVELEDWNGRIATADYSTFSVGNEADKYRLKYAYFMSGDAGDAFDGFDFGDDPSDKFFTSHNGMQFSTWDNDNDKFDGNCAEQDGSGWWMNKCHAGHLNGVYYQGGTYSKTSTPNGYDNGIIWATWKSRWYSMKKTTMKIIPFNRINIEEGQQHHIGGSKQAGDV
;
A
#
# COMPACT_ATOMS: atom_id res chain seq x y z
N MET A 1 13.30 -11.74 -107.17
CA MET A 1 12.54 -12.90 -107.71
C MET A 1 11.09 -12.48 -107.97
N ARG A 2 10.31 -13.32 -108.68
CA ARG A 2 8.85 -13.24 -108.95
C ARG A 2 8.03 -12.93 -107.67
N TRP A 3 6.77 -12.45 -107.62
CA TRP A 3 5.69 -12.00 -108.54
C TRP A 3 4.56 -11.40 -107.62
N SER A 4 3.45 -10.76 -108.02
CA SER A 4 2.89 -10.21 -109.28
C SER A 4 1.67 -9.32 -108.95
N LEU A 5 1.27 -8.38 -109.83
CA LEU A 5 -0.02 -7.65 -109.72
C LEU A 5 -1.22 -8.55 -110.10
N HIS A 6 -2.43 -8.32 -109.55
CA HIS A 6 -3.56 -7.74 -110.30
C HIS A 6 -4.86 -7.51 -109.47
N PRO A 7 -5.80 -6.65 -109.94
CA PRO A 7 -6.99 -6.21 -109.20
C PRO A 7 -8.30 -6.87 -109.70
N ARG A 8 -9.46 -6.50 -109.13
CA ARG A 8 -10.77 -6.63 -109.79
C ARG A 8 -11.71 -5.46 -109.48
N ARG A 9 -11.95 -4.63 -110.50
CA ARG A 9 -13.19 -3.86 -110.70
C ARG A 9 -14.31 -4.81 -111.21
N LEU A 10 -15.44 -4.23 -111.61
CA LEU A 10 -16.66 -4.79 -112.21
C LEU A 10 -17.72 -5.29 -111.22
N ILE A 11 -18.87 -4.59 -111.24
CA ILE A 11 -20.29 -5.03 -111.18
C ILE A 11 -21.09 -3.77 -110.81
N LEU A 12 -21.65 -3.08 -111.82
CA LEU A 12 -22.73 -2.06 -111.71
C LEU A 12 -23.07 -1.38 -113.06
N TYR A 13 -22.24 -1.53 -114.09
CA TYR A 13 -22.70 -1.46 -115.48
C TYR A 13 -23.34 -2.80 -115.84
N PHE A 14 -24.68 -2.95 -115.75
CA PHE A 14 -25.38 -4.07 -116.43
C PHE A 14 -26.90 -3.94 -116.64
N TYR A 15 -27.61 -2.98 -116.02
CA TYR A 15 -29.09 -2.94 -116.10
C TYR A 15 -29.71 -1.97 -117.11
N THR A 16 -28.92 -1.22 -117.89
CA THR A 16 -29.42 -0.26 -118.90
C THR A 16 -29.42 -0.80 -120.34
N LEU A 17 -29.30 -2.13 -120.54
CA LEU A 17 -29.02 -2.72 -121.86
C LEU A 17 -29.98 -3.86 -122.29
N LEU A 18 -31.15 -4.00 -121.64
CA LEU A 18 -32.04 -5.17 -121.80
C LEU A 18 -33.46 -4.89 -122.32
N PHE A 19 -33.82 -3.65 -122.65
CA PHE A 19 -35.21 -3.27 -123.04
C PHE A 19 -35.45 -3.05 -124.55
N LEU A 20 -34.50 -3.39 -125.44
CA LEU A 20 -34.63 -3.20 -126.89
C LEU A 20 -34.20 -4.43 -127.71
N SER A 21 -34.79 -5.59 -127.43
CA SER A 21 -34.70 -6.76 -128.33
C SER A 21 -35.90 -7.71 -128.20
N SER A 22 -37.10 -7.24 -128.55
CA SER A 22 -38.23 -8.14 -128.83
C SER A 22 -38.09 -8.72 -130.24
N THR A 23 -37.20 -9.70 -130.40
CA THR A 23 -37.17 -10.53 -131.61
C THR A 23 -38.35 -11.49 -131.57
N CYS A 24 -39.41 -11.17 -132.30
CA CYS A 24 -40.57 -12.04 -132.43
C CYS A 24 -40.20 -13.33 -133.17
N LEU A 25 -39.88 -14.39 -132.40
CA LEU A 25 -39.73 -15.74 -132.92
C LEU A 25 -41.11 -16.25 -133.34
N ALA A 26 -41.35 -16.31 -134.65
CA ALA A 26 -42.58 -16.84 -135.21
C ALA A 26 -42.74 -18.31 -134.80
N LEU A 27 -43.75 -18.59 -133.98
CA LEU A 27 -44.19 -19.95 -133.66
C LEU A 27 -44.80 -20.60 -134.91
N VAL A 28 -43.97 -21.32 -135.66
CA VAL A 28 -44.44 -22.23 -136.71
C VAL A 28 -45.23 -23.37 -136.03
N PRO A 29 -46.52 -23.57 -136.35
CA PRO A 29 -47.32 -24.59 -135.67
C PRO A 29 -46.81 -26.00 -136.03
N PRO A 30 -46.47 -26.86 -135.05
CA PRO A 30 -46.22 -28.26 -135.31
C PRO A 30 -47.51 -28.93 -135.81
N THR A 31 -47.36 -29.95 -136.67
CA THR A 31 -48.47 -30.62 -137.38
C THR A 31 -49.53 -31.26 -136.50
N ASP A 32 -49.22 -31.43 -135.22
CA ASP A 32 -49.95 -32.29 -134.29
C ASP A 32 -51.09 -31.55 -133.57
N ASN A 33 -51.08 -30.21 -133.59
CA ASN A 33 -52.09 -29.38 -132.92
C ASN A 33 -53.22 -28.86 -133.85
N CYS A 34 -53.28 -29.32 -135.10
CA CYS A 34 -54.39 -29.01 -136.03
C CYS A 34 -55.27 -30.24 -136.22
N CYS A 35 -56.53 -30.18 -135.76
CA CYS A 35 -57.50 -31.28 -135.89
C CYS A 35 -57.84 -31.67 -137.35
N ILE A 36 -57.55 -30.80 -138.32
CA ILE A 36 -57.58 -31.11 -139.75
C ILE A 36 -56.34 -30.46 -140.38
N SER A 37 -55.38 -31.28 -140.84
CA SER A 37 -54.15 -30.81 -141.50
C SER A 37 -54.06 -31.34 -142.93
N ASP A 38 -54.71 -30.64 -143.87
CA ASP A 38 -54.61 -30.92 -145.31
C ASP A 38 -53.60 -29.97 -145.96
N LYS A 39 -52.53 -30.55 -146.53
CA LYS A 39 -51.41 -29.83 -147.15
C LYS A 39 -51.80 -28.92 -148.32
N ARG A 40 -53.02 -29.05 -148.86
CA ARG A 40 -53.54 -28.20 -149.95
C ARG A 40 -53.96 -26.80 -149.49
N PHE A 41 -54.20 -26.59 -148.20
CA PHE A 41 -54.73 -25.32 -147.66
C PHE A 41 -53.67 -24.35 -147.15
N GLY A 42 -52.38 -24.71 -147.19
CA GLY A 42 -51.28 -23.86 -146.73
C GLY A 42 -51.12 -23.83 -145.20
N HIS A 43 -50.57 -22.74 -144.68
CA HIS A 43 -50.41 -22.53 -143.23
C HIS A 43 -51.59 -21.77 -142.65
N TYR A 44 -52.09 -22.22 -141.50
CA TYR A 44 -53.19 -21.59 -140.78
C TYR A 44 -52.70 -20.42 -139.94
N CYS A 45 -53.35 -19.27 -140.08
CA CYS A 45 -53.14 -18.09 -139.24
C CYS A 45 -54.29 -17.94 -138.21
N PRO A 46 -54.06 -17.30 -137.04
CA PRO A 46 -55.13 -16.93 -136.13
C PRO A 46 -56.20 -16.06 -136.81
N THR A 47 -57.45 -16.22 -136.41
CA THR A 47 -58.56 -15.43 -136.97
C THR A 47 -58.51 -13.98 -136.48
N THR A 48 -59.11 -13.06 -137.23
CA THR A 48 -59.21 -11.65 -136.85
C THR A 48 -59.92 -11.44 -135.51
N CYS A 49 -60.84 -12.32 -135.12
CA CYS A 49 -61.44 -12.32 -133.77
C CYS A 49 -60.39 -12.56 -132.67
N GLY A 50 -59.46 -13.52 -132.87
CA GLY A 50 -58.39 -13.79 -131.91
C GLY A 50 -57.39 -12.62 -131.78
N ILE A 51 -57.20 -11.84 -132.85
CA ILE A 51 -56.38 -10.61 -132.81
C ILE A 51 -57.12 -9.48 -132.07
N ALA A 52 -58.43 -9.32 -132.30
CA ALA A 52 -59.22 -8.28 -131.63
C ALA A 52 -59.32 -8.50 -130.11
N ASP A 53 -59.53 -9.76 -129.68
CA ASP A 53 -59.64 -10.14 -128.27
C ASP A 53 -58.30 -10.00 -127.52
N PHE A 54 -57.17 -10.29 -128.21
CA PHE A 54 -55.83 -9.99 -127.70
C PHE A 54 -55.61 -8.49 -127.51
N LEU A 55 -56.02 -7.66 -128.48
CA LEU A 55 -55.85 -6.21 -128.43
C LEU A 55 -56.64 -5.55 -127.29
N LEU A 56 -57.86 -6.03 -127.01
CA LEU A 56 -58.71 -5.49 -125.93
C LEU A 56 -58.11 -5.77 -124.54
N ASN A 57 -57.59 -6.99 -124.34
CA ASN A 57 -56.93 -7.36 -123.10
C ASN A 57 -55.60 -6.59 -122.93
N TYR A 58 -54.77 -6.55 -123.97
CA TYR A 58 -53.46 -5.87 -123.94
C TYR A 58 -53.57 -4.36 -123.67
N GLN A 59 -54.59 -3.69 -124.23
CA GLN A 59 -54.82 -2.27 -123.95
C GLN A 59 -55.15 -2.01 -122.47
N THR A 60 -55.92 -2.90 -121.85
CA THR A 60 -56.31 -2.79 -120.44
C THR A 60 -55.12 -3.03 -119.50
N GLU A 61 -54.22 -3.93 -119.88
CA GLU A 61 -52.99 -4.24 -119.14
C GLU A 61 -52.00 -3.06 -119.17
N VAL A 62 -51.80 -2.45 -120.35
CA VAL A 62 -50.89 -1.30 -120.51
C VAL A 62 -51.37 -0.03 -119.79
N ASP A 63 -52.68 0.23 -119.73
CA ASP A 63 -53.22 1.36 -118.96
C ASP A 63 -53.03 1.18 -117.43
N GLN A 64 -53.06 -0.06 -116.93
CA GLN A 64 -52.76 -0.36 -115.52
C GLN A 64 -51.26 -0.17 -115.22
N ASP A 65 -50.37 -0.62 -116.11
CA ASP A 65 -48.93 -0.37 -116.00
C ASP A 65 -48.61 1.14 -116.02
N LEU A 66 -49.32 1.93 -116.83
CA LEU A 66 -49.12 3.38 -116.89
C LEU A 66 -49.50 4.07 -115.57
N GLN A 67 -50.60 3.65 -114.92
CA GLN A 67 -50.98 4.13 -113.59
C GLN A 67 -49.95 3.76 -112.52
N SER A 68 -49.40 2.54 -112.58
CA SER A 68 -48.32 2.08 -111.69
C SER A 68 -47.06 2.96 -111.82
N VAL A 69 -46.73 3.41 -113.04
CA VAL A 69 -45.62 4.34 -113.29
C VAL A 69 -45.91 5.73 -112.72
N GLU A 70 -47.11 6.29 -112.89
CA GLU A 70 -47.49 7.59 -112.29
C GLU A 70 -47.44 7.57 -110.75
N GLU A 71 -47.91 6.48 -110.12
CA GLU A 71 -47.88 6.32 -108.67
C GLU A 71 -46.45 6.16 -108.14
N THR A 72 -45.60 5.41 -108.86
CA THR A 72 -44.16 5.32 -108.58
C THR A 72 -43.49 6.70 -108.63
N LEU A 73 -43.87 7.55 -109.60
CA LEU A 73 -43.32 8.90 -109.77
C LEU A 73 -43.76 9.85 -108.63
N ARG A 74 -44.98 9.69 -108.10
CA ARG A 74 -45.41 10.36 -106.84
C ARG A 74 -44.58 9.91 -105.64
N ASN A 75 -44.33 8.62 -105.48
CA ASN A 75 -43.51 8.10 -104.38
C ASN A 75 -42.06 8.60 -104.44
N ILE A 76 -41.45 8.66 -105.63
CA ILE A 76 -40.11 9.25 -105.81
C ILE A 76 -40.07 10.73 -105.39
N LYS A 77 -41.13 11.50 -105.70
CA LYS A 77 -41.27 12.91 -105.29
C LYS A 77 -41.39 13.08 -103.77
N ASN A 78 -42.14 12.20 -103.07
CA ASN A 78 -42.20 12.20 -101.61
C ASN A 78 -40.85 11.81 -100.99
N ASN A 79 -40.20 10.75 -101.48
CA ASN A 79 -38.92 10.28 -100.95
C ASN A 79 -37.79 11.32 -101.15
N THR A 80 -37.82 12.10 -102.23
CA THR A 80 -36.88 13.23 -102.41
C THR A 80 -37.19 14.44 -101.51
N SER A 81 -38.43 14.59 -101.04
CA SER A 81 -38.79 15.55 -99.99
C SER A 81 -38.24 15.10 -98.64
N GLU A 82 -38.49 13.85 -98.24
CA GLU A 82 -37.98 13.29 -96.97
C GLU A 82 -36.45 13.26 -96.92
N ALA A 83 -35.77 12.88 -98.01
CA ALA A 83 -34.31 12.86 -98.06
C ALA A 83 -33.68 14.25 -97.85
N LYS A 84 -34.31 15.32 -98.35
CA LYS A 84 -33.86 16.71 -98.09
C LYS A 84 -34.01 17.08 -96.63
N GLU A 85 -35.12 16.70 -95.99
CA GLU A 85 -35.35 17.01 -94.57
C GLU A 85 -34.48 16.15 -93.64
N LEU A 86 -34.13 14.92 -94.05
CA LEU A 86 -33.16 14.07 -93.37
C LEU A 86 -31.74 14.66 -93.43
N ILE A 87 -31.31 15.16 -94.60
CA ILE A 87 -30.02 15.86 -94.76
C ILE A 87 -29.97 17.11 -93.88
N ARG A 88 -31.05 17.89 -93.82
CA ARG A 88 -31.19 19.06 -92.94
C ARG A 88 -31.07 18.69 -91.45
N LYS A 89 -31.63 17.54 -91.02
CA LYS A 89 -31.41 16.99 -89.67
C LYS A 89 -29.97 16.53 -89.44
N ILE A 90 -29.36 15.82 -90.38
CA ILE A 90 -27.96 15.35 -90.27
C ILE A 90 -26.99 16.54 -90.15
N GLN A 91 -27.22 17.64 -90.88
CA GLN A 91 -26.45 18.87 -90.74
C GLN A 91 -26.57 19.52 -89.35
N SER A 92 -27.71 19.36 -88.64
CA SER A 92 -27.82 19.82 -87.24
C SER A 92 -27.07 18.93 -86.23
N PHE A 93 -26.84 17.65 -86.54
CA PHE A 93 -25.99 16.78 -85.72
C PHE A 93 -24.49 16.97 -86.00
N TYR A 94 -24.12 17.47 -87.18
CA TYR A 94 -22.75 17.74 -87.60
C TYR A 94 -22.49 19.24 -87.84
N THR A 95 -22.86 20.07 -86.85
CA THR A 95 -22.21 21.38 -86.68
C THR A 95 -21.01 21.22 -85.76
N THR A 96 -19.91 21.89 -86.10
CA THR A 96 -18.57 21.68 -85.52
C THR A 96 -18.47 22.09 -84.06
N ASP A 97 -18.38 21.10 -83.16
CA ASP A 97 -17.48 21.18 -82.02
C ASP A 97 -16.97 19.77 -81.65
N GLY A 98 -15.84 19.68 -80.95
CA GLY A 98 -15.04 18.44 -80.86
C GLY A 98 -15.74 17.26 -80.18
N LEU A 99 -15.49 16.04 -80.70
CA LEU A 99 -15.78 14.78 -79.99
C LEU A 99 -15.19 14.83 -78.57
N PRO A 100 -15.98 14.71 -77.50
CA PRO A 100 -15.44 14.47 -76.17
C PRO A 100 -14.72 13.11 -76.19
N LYS A 101 -13.46 13.09 -75.76
CA LYS A 101 -12.80 11.83 -75.43
C LYS A 101 -13.60 11.13 -74.33
N SER A 102 -13.40 9.81 -74.22
CA SER A 102 -14.08 8.97 -73.21
C SER A 102 -13.48 9.16 -71.81
N ASP A 103 -13.36 10.40 -71.36
CA ASP A 103 -12.72 10.79 -70.10
C ASP A 103 -13.38 10.10 -68.89
N ARG A 104 -14.68 9.77 -68.99
CA ARG A 104 -15.40 9.01 -67.95
C ARG A 104 -14.90 7.57 -67.80
N ILE A 105 -14.66 6.85 -68.89
CA ILE A 105 -14.18 5.46 -68.82
C ILE A 105 -12.72 5.46 -68.37
N GLU A 106 -11.90 6.37 -68.89
CA GLU A 106 -10.48 6.46 -68.53
C GLU A 106 -10.30 6.93 -67.07
N ALA A 107 -11.14 7.83 -66.57
CA ALA A 107 -11.20 8.18 -65.15
C ALA A 107 -11.62 6.98 -64.28
N SER A 108 -12.66 6.23 -64.65
CA SER A 108 -13.09 5.03 -63.90
C SER A 108 -12.03 3.92 -63.89
N ILE A 109 -11.30 3.72 -64.99
CA ILE A 109 -10.17 2.78 -65.05
C ILE A 109 -9.04 3.25 -64.12
N LYS A 110 -8.69 4.54 -64.16
CA LYS A 110 -7.66 5.13 -63.29
C LYS A 110 -8.03 5.08 -61.81
N GLU A 111 -9.31 5.26 -61.49
CA GLU A 111 -9.84 5.13 -60.13
C GLU A 111 -9.83 3.68 -59.66
N SER A 112 -10.18 2.71 -60.51
CA SER A 112 -10.04 1.27 -60.25
C SER A 112 -8.59 0.84 -60.04
N GLN A 113 -7.65 1.36 -60.84
CA GLN A 113 -6.21 1.13 -60.67
C GLN A 113 -5.70 1.70 -59.34
N LYS A 114 -6.11 2.92 -58.98
CA LYS A 114 -5.79 3.52 -57.68
C LYS A 114 -6.36 2.71 -56.51
N MET A 115 -7.60 2.24 -56.64
CA MET A 115 -8.24 1.37 -55.66
C MET A 115 -7.46 0.05 -55.50
N MET A 116 -6.92 -0.51 -56.58
CA MET A 116 -6.09 -1.71 -56.55
C MET A 116 -4.73 -1.49 -55.89
N GLU A 117 -4.06 -0.37 -56.15
CA GLU A 117 -2.86 0.03 -55.39
C GLU A 117 -3.14 0.19 -53.89
N ASP A 118 -4.27 0.82 -53.55
CA ASP A 118 -4.65 1.05 -52.15
C ASP A 118 -5.02 -0.28 -51.47
N ILE A 119 -5.66 -1.23 -52.17
CA ILE A 119 -5.87 -2.61 -51.70
C ILE A 119 -4.54 -3.32 -51.40
N MET A 120 -3.54 -3.23 -52.29
CA MET A 120 -2.22 -3.84 -52.05
C MET A 120 -1.49 -3.22 -50.83
N LYS A 121 -1.63 -1.89 -50.63
CA LYS A 121 -1.14 -1.21 -49.42
C LYS A 121 -1.87 -1.69 -48.17
N PHE A 122 -3.20 -1.84 -48.23
CA PHE A 122 -4.01 -2.34 -47.12
C PHE A 122 -3.70 -3.79 -46.78
N GLU A 123 -3.47 -4.67 -47.75
CA GLU A 123 -3.09 -6.07 -47.50
C GLU A 123 -1.78 -6.15 -46.69
N THR A 124 -0.78 -5.38 -47.08
CA THR A 124 0.50 -5.27 -46.34
C THR A 124 0.29 -4.70 -44.92
N LEU A 125 -0.57 -3.68 -44.79
CA LEU A 125 -0.95 -3.07 -43.50
C LEU A 125 -1.73 -4.04 -42.60
N ILE A 126 -2.60 -4.88 -43.14
CA ILE A 126 -3.38 -5.88 -42.40
C ILE A 126 -2.44 -6.94 -41.82
N ILE A 127 -1.49 -7.46 -42.62
CA ILE A 127 -0.48 -8.42 -42.15
C ILE A 127 0.37 -7.81 -41.01
N SER A 128 0.78 -6.55 -41.16
CA SER A 128 1.52 -5.81 -40.12
C SER A 128 0.71 -5.62 -38.83
N HIS A 129 -0.54 -5.18 -38.94
CA HIS A 129 -1.44 -5.02 -37.79
C HIS A 129 -1.77 -6.36 -37.11
N GLU A 130 -1.93 -7.45 -37.86
CA GLU A 130 -2.17 -8.78 -37.28
C GLU A 130 -0.99 -9.21 -36.38
N SER A 131 0.25 -8.96 -36.82
CA SER A 131 1.44 -9.21 -36.00
C SER A 131 1.47 -8.36 -34.72
N SER A 132 1.04 -7.09 -34.81
CA SER A 132 0.96 -6.16 -33.68
C SER A 132 -0.13 -6.57 -32.68
N ILE A 133 -1.29 -7.02 -33.16
CA ILE A 133 -2.37 -7.57 -32.33
C ILE A 133 -1.91 -8.84 -31.61
N ARG A 134 -1.18 -9.73 -32.30
CA ARG A 134 -0.63 -10.95 -31.73
C ARG A 134 0.36 -10.64 -30.58
N PHE A 135 1.29 -9.72 -30.82
CA PHE A 135 2.22 -9.24 -29.79
C PHE A 135 1.49 -8.66 -28.56
N LEU A 136 0.51 -7.79 -28.76
CA LEU A 136 -0.27 -7.21 -27.65
C LEU A 136 -1.07 -8.27 -26.88
N LYS A 137 -1.58 -9.31 -27.56
CA LYS A 137 -2.28 -10.44 -26.93
C LYS A 137 -1.34 -11.28 -26.06
N ASP A 138 -0.11 -11.51 -26.49
CA ASP A 138 0.89 -12.24 -25.71
C ASP A 138 1.33 -11.44 -24.47
N ILE A 139 1.51 -10.12 -24.61
CA ILE A 139 1.76 -9.21 -23.47
C ILE A 139 0.58 -9.20 -22.49
N TYR A 140 -0.66 -9.14 -22.97
CA TYR A 140 -1.87 -9.22 -22.14
C TYR A 140 -1.92 -10.53 -21.33
N ASN A 141 -1.69 -11.67 -21.98
CA ASN A 141 -1.65 -12.98 -21.33
C ASN A 141 -0.53 -13.08 -20.29
N SER A 142 0.68 -12.59 -20.63
CA SER A 142 1.82 -12.55 -19.70
C SER A 142 1.54 -11.66 -18.48
N ASN A 143 0.90 -10.51 -18.68
CA ASN A 143 0.54 -9.60 -17.59
C ASN A 143 -0.56 -10.20 -16.70
N ASN A 144 -1.56 -10.89 -17.26
CA ASN A 144 -2.56 -11.62 -16.47
C ASN A 144 -1.91 -12.73 -15.60
N GLN A 145 -0.96 -13.50 -16.15
CA GLN A 145 -0.20 -14.48 -15.37
C GLN A 145 0.61 -13.81 -14.25
N LYS A 146 1.30 -12.69 -14.55
CA LYS A 146 2.02 -11.91 -13.53
C LYS A 146 1.08 -11.38 -12.43
N ILE A 147 -0.12 -10.91 -12.78
CA ILE A 147 -1.14 -10.44 -11.82
C ILE A 147 -1.62 -11.60 -10.93
N ALA A 148 -1.84 -12.79 -11.48
CA ALA A 148 -2.21 -13.98 -10.69
C ALA A 148 -1.09 -14.34 -9.68
N THR A 149 0.16 -14.37 -10.12
CA THR A 149 1.34 -14.57 -9.25
C THR A 149 1.48 -13.44 -8.22
N LEU A 150 1.20 -12.19 -8.59
CA LEU A 150 1.25 -11.05 -7.67
C LEU A 150 0.18 -11.18 -6.58
N LYS A 151 -1.06 -11.57 -6.94
CA LYS A 151 -2.13 -11.84 -5.97
C LYS A 151 -1.74 -12.95 -4.99
N GLN A 152 -1.14 -14.04 -5.47
CA GLN A 152 -0.60 -15.10 -4.59
C GLN A 152 0.48 -14.56 -3.65
N LYS A 153 1.40 -13.72 -4.13
CA LYS A 153 2.43 -13.07 -3.30
C LYS A 153 1.85 -12.09 -2.27
N VAL A 154 0.78 -11.36 -2.60
CA VAL A 154 0.08 -10.48 -1.66
C VAL A 154 -0.51 -11.30 -0.52
N VAL A 155 -1.22 -12.40 -0.80
CA VAL A 155 -1.76 -13.31 0.23
C VAL A 155 -0.64 -13.91 1.10
N GLN A 156 0.51 -14.27 0.50
CA GLN A 156 1.68 -14.74 1.26
C GLN A 156 2.33 -13.67 2.13
N LEU A 157 2.26 -12.39 1.73
CA LEU A 157 2.79 -11.27 2.51
C LEU A 157 1.83 -10.91 3.66
N GLU A 158 0.54 -10.85 3.37
CA GLU A 158 -0.54 -10.64 4.33
C GLU A 158 -0.50 -11.69 5.46
N ALA A 159 -0.30 -12.97 5.11
CA ALA A 159 -0.13 -14.06 6.09
C ALA A 159 1.10 -13.90 7.00
N LYS A 160 2.14 -13.16 6.57
CA LYS A 160 3.34 -12.89 7.39
C LYS A 160 3.19 -11.65 8.29
N CYS A 161 2.21 -10.81 8.02
CA CYS A 161 1.97 -9.55 8.73
C CYS A 161 0.80 -9.63 9.73
N GLN A 162 0.38 -10.85 10.11
CA GLN A 162 -0.69 -11.07 11.10
C GLN A 162 -0.22 -10.86 12.54
N GLU A 163 1.02 -11.25 12.85
CA GLU A 163 1.58 -11.11 14.18
C GLU A 163 2.11 -9.69 14.42
N PRO A 164 1.80 -9.05 15.56
CA PRO A 164 2.34 -7.74 15.90
C PRO A 164 3.84 -7.82 16.23
N CYS A 165 4.48 -6.65 16.38
CA CYS A 165 5.83 -6.57 16.94
C CYS A 165 5.87 -7.28 18.30
N LYS A 166 6.78 -8.26 18.43
CA LYS A 166 6.97 -9.00 19.68
C LYS A 166 7.64 -8.10 20.71
N ASP A 167 6.91 -7.73 21.75
CA ASP A 167 7.46 -6.97 22.86
C ASP A 167 8.57 -7.76 23.57
N THR A 168 9.65 -7.05 23.93
CA THR A 168 10.74 -7.57 24.77
C THR A 168 10.39 -7.45 26.25
N VAL A 169 9.48 -6.55 26.62
CA VAL A 169 8.92 -6.41 27.97
C VAL A 169 7.94 -7.54 28.21
N LYS A 170 8.39 -8.56 28.92
CA LYS A 170 7.54 -9.64 29.42
C LYS A 170 7.23 -9.43 30.90
N ILE A 171 5.96 -9.64 31.24
CA ILE A 171 5.49 -9.77 32.61
C ILE A 171 5.30 -11.27 32.86
N HIS A 172 5.72 -11.76 34.02
CA HIS A 172 5.58 -13.16 34.40
C HIS A 172 4.18 -13.44 34.97
N ASP A 173 3.63 -14.61 34.66
CA ASP A 173 2.27 -15.01 35.05
C ASP A 173 2.09 -15.33 36.55
N ILE A 174 3.20 -15.61 37.26
CA ILE A 174 3.16 -15.97 38.69
C ILE A 174 2.84 -14.72 39.51
N THR A 175 1.84 -14.81 40.38
CA THR A 175 1.46 -13.72 41.29
C THR A 175 1.58 -14.12 42.77
N GLY A 176 1.76 -13.13 43.64
CA GLY A 176 1.83 -13.30 45.08
C GLY A 176 1.57 -12.01 45.85
N ARG A 177 1.72 -12.09 47.17
CA ARG A 177 1.55 -10.96 48.08
C ARG A 177 2.70 -9.94 47.97
N ASP A 178 3.89 -10.43 47.67
CA ASP A 178 5.12 -9.71 47.40
C ASP A 178 6.06 -10.60 46.54
N CYS A 179 7.25 -10.11 46.22
CA CYS A 179 8.25 -10.87 45.45
C CYS A 179 8.75 -12.13 46.17
N GLN A 180 8.72 -12.19 47.51
CA GLN A 180 9.13 -13.38 48.25
C GLN A 180 8.07 -14.49 48.18
N ASP A 181 6.79 -14.13 48.22
CA ASP A 181 5.66 -15.04 48.02
C ASP A 181 5.67 -15.62 46.59
N ILE A 182 6.12 -14.84 45.59
CA ILE A 182 6.38 -15.30 44.22
C ILE A 182 7.59 -16.26 44.17
N ALA A 183 8.71 -15.91 44.82
CA ALA A 183 9.89 -16.78 44.88
C ALA A 183 9.56 -18.14 45.53
N ASN A 184 8.78 -18.13 46.62
CA ASN A 184 8.29 -19.33 47.30
C ASN A 184 7.40 -20.21 46.40
N LYS A 185 6.71 -19.61 45.41
CA LYS A 185 5.90 -20.33 44.39
C LYS A 185 6.71 -20.81 43.19
N GLY A 186 8.03 -20.62 43.19
CA GLY A 186 8.94 -21.07 42.14
C GLY A 186 9.33 -20.01 41.11
N GLY A 187 9.03 -18.73 41.35
CA GLY A 187 9.62 -17.63 40.58
C GLY A 187 11.14 -17.57 40.81
N LYS A 188 11.93 -17.57 39.73
CA LYS A 188 13.41 -17.65 39.77
C LYS A 188 14.13 -16.60 38.93
N GLU A 189 13.41 -15.92 38.05
CA GLU A 189 13.98 -14.93 37.14
C GLU A 189 13.67 -13.54 37.69
N SER A 190 14.66 -12.65 37.77
CA SER A 190 14.39 -11.24 38.04
C SER A 190 13.61 -10.63 36.88
N GLY A 191 12.61 -9.81 37.16
CA GLY A 191 11.70 -9.33 36.13
C GLY A 191 10.45 -8.65 36.66
N LEU A 192 9.46 -8.49 35.78
CA LEU A 192 8.21 -7.82 36.07
C LEU A 192 7.14 -8.81 36.52
N TYR A 193 6.53 -8.56 37.67
CA TYR A 193 5.52 -9.41 38.27
C TYR A 193 4.35 -8.59 38.82
N PHE A 194 3.14 -9.14 38.77
CA PHE A 194 2.00 -8.58 39.48
C PHE A 194 1.94 -9.10 40.92
N ILE A 195 1.86 -8.18 41.89
CA ILE A 195 1.60 -8.52 43.29
C ILE A 195 0.27 -7.96 43.77
N LYS A 196 -0.32 -8.64 44.76
CA LYS A 196 -1.53 -8.22 45.48
C LYS A 196 -1.34 -8.44 46.98
N PRO A 197 -0.84 -7.42 47.72
CA PRO A 197 -0.82 -7.44 49.19
C PRO A 197 -2.20 -7.73 49.80
N LEU A 198 -2.23 -8.32 51.00
CA LEU A 198 -3.46 -8.83 51.62
C LEU A 198 -4.59 -7.79 51.80
N THR A 199 -4.23 -6.52 52.02
CA THR A 199 -5.17 -5.43 52.33
C THR A 199 -5.72 -4.71 51.10
N THR A 200 -5.16 -4.93 49.90
CA THR A 200 -5.62 -4.25 48.67
C THR A 200 -6.61 -5.09 47.86
N GLN A 201 -7.54 -4.41 47.19
CA GLN A 201 -8.45 -5.03 46.23
C GLN A 201 -7.79 -5.23 44.85
N GLN A 202 -6.86 -4.34 44.46
CA GLN A 202 -6.26 -4.30 43.14
C GLN A 202 -4.79 -4.71 43.17
N GLN A 203 -4.39 -5.54 42.20
CA GLN A 203 -2.99 -5.90 41.98
C GLN A 203 -2.24 -4.80 41.23
N PHE A 204 -0.93 -4.70 41.44
CA PHE A 204 -0.07 -3.75 40.73
C PHE A 204 1.26 -4.39 40.32
N LEU A 205 1.89 -3.79 39.31
CA LEU A 205 3.15 -4.28 38.76
C LEU A 205 4.33 -3.83 39.63
N VAL A 206 5.29 -4.73 39.86
CA VAL A 206 6.56 -4.47 40.53
C VAL A 206 7.71 -5.10 39.75
N TYR A 207 8.92 -4.57 39.94
CA TYR A 207 10.14 -5.30 39.60
C TYR A 207 10.59 -6.14 40.80
N CYS A 208 10.67 -7.45 40.59
CA CYS A 208 11.22 -8.39 41.57
C CYS A 208 12.66 -8.73 41.19
N GLU A 209 13.55 -8.67 42.18
CA GLU A 209 14.91 -9.17 42.05
C GLU A 209 15.01 -10.52 42.76
N MET A 210 15.22 -11.59 41.97
CA MET A 210 15.24 -12.97 42.45
C MET A 210 16.68 -13.45 42.62
N GLU A 211 17.03 -13.89 43.83
CA GLU A 211 18.33 -14.46 44.15
C GLU A 211 18.33 -15.99 44.02
N LYS A 212 19.51 -16.58 43.77
CA LYS A 212 19.67 -18.05 43.61
C LYS A 212 19.34 -18.86 44.88
N ASN A 213 19.34 -18.22 46.05
CA ASN A 213 18.95 -18.80 47.34
C ASN A 213 17.42 -18.79 47.57
N GLY A 214 16.63 -18.29 46.61
CA GLY A 214 15.18 -18.18 46.71
C GLY A 214 14.68 -16.96 47.48
N ASN A 215 15.53 -15.95 47.72
CA ASN A 215 15.10 -14.63 48.18
C ASN A 215 14.51 -13.82 47.02
N GLY A 216 13.37 -13.18 47.26
CA GLY A 216 12.69 -12.33 46.27
C GLY A 216 12.51 -10.93 46.82
N TRP A 217 13.38 -10.01 46.40
CA TRP A 217 13.32 -8.60 46.81
C TRP A 217 12.29 -7.84 45.96
N THR A 218 11.47 -7.02 46.61
CA THR A 218 10.58 -6.07 45.93
C THR A 218 11.28 -4.72 45.84
N VAL A 219 11.61 -4.25 44.64
CA VAL A 219 12.28 -2.96 44.47
C VAL A 219 11.28 -1.81 44.55
N LEU A 220 11.57 -0.83 45.40
CA LEU A 220 10.73 0.31 45.73
C LEU A 220 11.17 1.58 44.97
N GLN A 221 12.47 1.73 44.75
CA GLN A 221 13.09 2.87 44.09
C GLN A 221 14.34 2.40 43.35
N LYS A 222 14.62 3.00 42.18
CA LYS A 222 15.88 2.79 41.47
C LYS A 222 16.35 4.05 40.76
N ARG A 223 17.66 4.35 40.84
CA ARG A 223 18.39 5.37 40.06
C ARG A 223 19.62 4.73 39.41
N LEU A 224 19.98 5.13 38.19
CA LEU A 224 21.12 4.60 37.44
C LEU A 224 21.68 5.48 36.30
N ASP A 225 20.94 6.47 35.81
CA ASP A 225 21.32 7.29 34.64
C ASP A 225 20.79 8.73 34.62
N GLY A 226 19.85 9.09 35.51
CA GLY A 226 19.20 10.40 35.54
C GLY A 226 18.14 10.61 34.45
N SER A 227 17.64 9.54 33.83
CA SER A 227 16.61 9.60 32.79
C SER A 227 15.23 10.03 33.30
N GLU A 228 14.92 9.73 34.57
CA GLU A 228 13.66 10.13 35.20
C GLU A 228 13.85 11.37 36.07
N ASP A 229 12.90 12.29 35.94
CA ASP A 229 12.79 13.45 36.81
C ASP A 229 12.15 13.05 38.16
N PHE A 230 12.77 13.43 39.27
CA PHE A 230 12.27 13.17 40.62
C PHE A 230 11.66 14.42 41.29
N LYS A 231 11.62 15.60 40.62
CA LYS A 231 10.86 16.77 41.09
C LYS A 231 9.37 16.60 40.79
N LYS A 232 8.74 15.67 41.52
CA LYS A 232 7.33 15.28 41.39
C LYS A 232 6.47 15.75 42.56
N ASN A 233 5.17 15.86 42.32
CA ASN A 233 4.17 16.32 43.30
C ASN A 233 3.67 15.18 44.21
N TRP A 234 2.82 15.49 45.19
CA TRP A 234 2.31 14.54 46.18
C TRP A 234 1.64 13.33 45.54
N ILE A 235 0.76 13.56 44.57
CA ILE A 235 -0.02 12.51 43.90
C ILE A 235 0.89 11.60 43.07
N GLN A 236 1.89 12.16 42.40
CA GLN A 236 2.89 11.39 41.65
C GLN A 236 3.75 10.53 42.60
N TYR A 237 4.20 11.06 43.73
CA TYR A 237 4.92 10.26 44.74
C TYR A 237 4.03 9.21 45.42
N LYS A 238 2.74 9.48 45.60
CA LYS A 238 1.74 8.53 46.10
C LYS A 238 1.55 7.34 45.16
N GLU A 239 1.22 7.62 43.90
CA GLU A 239 0.84 6.60 42.90
C GLU A 239 2.05 5.93 42.23
N GLY A 240 3.21 6.60 42.24
CA GLY A 240 4.45 6.15 41.59
C GLY A 240 4.66 6.76 40.19
N PHE A 241 5.91 6.77 39.76
CA PHE A 241 6.34 7.31 38.47
C PHE A 241 7.64 6.64 37.98
N GLY A 242 8.01 6.95 36.73
CA GLY A 242 9.08 6.26 36.01
C GLY A 242 8.66 4.90 35.48
N HIS A 243 9.62 4.14 34.95
CA HIS A 243 9.35 2.94 34.17
C HIS A 243 9.90 1.69 34.83
N LEU A 244 9.12 0.60 34.82
CA LEU A 244 9.59 -0.72 35.21
C LEU A 244 10.09 -1.47 33.96
N SER A 245 11.27 -2.09 34.05
CA SER A 245 11.86 -2.91 32.97
C SER A 245 12.18 -4.31 33.48
N PRO A 246 12.06 -5.37 32.65
CA PRO A 246 12.35 -6.74 33.07
C PRO A 246 13.84 -6.95 33.38
N THR A 247 14.71 -6.11 32.82
CA THR A 247 16.16 -6.08 33.08
C THR A 247 16.55 -5.24 34.30
N GLY A 248 15.62 -4.50 34.90
CA GLY A 248 15.91 -3.58 36.01
C GLY A 248 16.87 -2.44 35.62
N THR A 249 16.82 -1.99 34.36
CA THR A 249 17.70 -0.96 33.76
C THR A 249 16.95 0.36 33.49
N THR A 250 15.97 0.68 34.33
CA THR A 250 15.18 1.93 34.27
C THR A 250 15.04 2.53 35.67
N GLU A 251 14.93 3.86 35.74
CA GLU A 251 14.63 4.56 37.00
C GLU A 251 13.12 4.56 37.29
N PHE A 252 12.76 4.54 38.57
CA PHE A 252 11.37 4.67 39.02
C PHE A 252 11.25 4.94 40.53
N TRP A 253 10.06 5.43 40.91
CA TRP A 253 9.52 5.40 42.27
C TRP A 253 8.24 4.56 42.27
N LEU A 254 8.18 3.49 43.08
CA LEU A 254 7.05 2.56 43.03
C LEU A 254 5.71 3.23 43.41
N GLY A 255 5.74 4.18 44.35
CA GLY A 255 4.57 4.87 44.88
C GLY A 255 4.36 4.62 46.38
N ASN A 256 4.19 5.68 47.17
CA ASN A 256 4.09 5.62 48.63
C ASN A 256 2.93 4.73 49.09
N GLU A 257 1.79 4.75 48.40
CA GLU A 257 0.63 3.92 48.73
C GLU A 257 0.96 2.44 48.55
N LYS A 258 1.67 2.07 47.47
CA LYS A 258 2.10 0.69 47.22
C LYS A 258 3.11 0.24 48.29
N MET A 259 4.05 1.11 48.69
CA MET A 259 4.99 0.82 49.78
C MET A 259 4.27 0.60 51.12
N HIS A 260 3.29 1.45 51.45
CA HIS A 260 2.43 1.30 52.62
C HIS A 260 1.69 -0.05 52.61
N LEU A 261 1.02 -0.37 51.49
CA LEU A 261 0.27 -1.61 51.32
C LEU A 261 1.15 -2.86 51.44
N ILE A 262 2.37 -2.87 50.89
CA ILE A 262 3.28 -4.02 51.04
C ILE A 262 3.76 -4.16 52.48
N THR A 263 4.24 -3.06 53.09
CA THR A 263 4.92 -3.11 54.40
C THR A 263 3.98 -3.29 55.59
N THR A 264 2.68 -3.01 55.44
CA THR A 264 1.69 -3.10 56.53
C THR A 264 0.66 -4.22 56.37
N GLN A 265 0.77 -5.06 55.32
CA GLN A 265 -0.23 -6.10 55.02
C GLN A 265 -0.37 -7.22 56.07
N SER A 266 0.60 -7.38 56.97
CA SER A 266 0.60 -8.45 57.97
C SER A 266 1.50 -8.11 59.16
N THR A 267 1.54 -8.98 60.17
CA THR A 267 2.46 -8.88 61.31
C THR A 267 3.90 -9.27 61.00
N ILE A 268 4.20 -9.76 59.79
CA ILE A 268 5.57 -10.09 59.37
C ILE A 268 6.27 -8.77 58.98
N PRO A 269 7.32 -8.35 59.70
CA PRO A 269 8.04 -7.12 59.37
C PRO A 269 8.90 -7.28 58.12
N TYR A 270 9.22 -6.17 57.44
CA TYR A 270 10.15 -6.13 56.31
C TYR A 270 11.51 -5.56 56.72
N VAL A 271 12.56 -5.99 56.02
CA VAL A 271 13.85 -5.31 55.99
C VAL A 271 13.91 -4.44 54.75
N LEU A 272 14.32 -3.19 54.90
CA LEU A 272 14.75 -2.34 53.79
C LEU A 272 16.26 -2.51 53.60
N ARG A 273 16.68 -2.78 52.37
CA ARG A 273 18.05 -2.62 51.92
C ARG A 273 18.14 -1.41 50.99
N VAL A 274 19.06 -0.52 51.32
CA VAL A 274 19.55 0.55 50.44
C VAL A 274 20.87 0.09 49.83
N GLU A 275 20.98 0.10 48.51
CA GLU A 275 22.23 -0.17 47.79
C GLU A 275 22.64 1.08 47.00
N LEU A 276 23.92 1.43 47.08
CA LEU A 276 24.52 2.64 46.48
C LEU A 276 25.70 2.24 45.60
N GLU A 277 25.86 2.85 44.42
CA GLU A 277 27.07 2.73 43.58
C GLU A 277 27.72 4.11 43.41
N ASP A 278 29.03 4.21 43.64
CA ASP A 278 29.82 5.42 43.35
C ASP A 278 30.35 5.44 41.90
N TRP A 279 30.84 6.59 41.47
CA TRP A 279 31.33 6.77 40.09
C TRP A 279 32.61 5.98 39.76
N ASN A 280 33.23 5.33 40.76
CA ASN A 280 34.36 4.42 40.62
C ASN A 280 33.93 2.94 40.62
N GLY A 281 32.63 2.66 40.67
CA GLY A 281 32.08 1.29 40.72
C GLY A 281 32.18 0.62 42.09
N ARG A 282 32.45 1.37 43.17
CA ARG A 282 32.31 0.84 44.53
C ARG A 282 30.84 0.79 44.89
N ILE A 283 30.41 -0.35 45.45
CA ILE A 283 29.05 -0.55 45.95
C ILE A 283 29.09 -0.53 47.48
N ALA A 284 28.07 0.06 48.10
CA ALA A 284 27.86 0.01 49.54
C ALA A 284 26.38 -0.19 49.87
N THR A 285 26.12 -0.67 51.09
CA THR A 285 24.79 -1.10 51.56
C THR A 285 24.41 -0.49 52.90
N ALA A 286 23.11 -0.34 53.16
CA ALA A 286 22.55 -0.03 54.48
C ALA A 286 21.21 -0.76 54.67
N ASP A 287 21.14 -1.63 55.68
CA ASP A 287 19.99 -2.46 56.00
C ASP A 287 19.25 -1.96 57.26
N TYR A 288 17.93 -1.86 57.19
CA TYR A 288 17.06 -1.34 58.25
C TYR A 288 15.95 -2.34 58.60
N SER A 289 15.82 -2.64 59.89
CA SER A 289 14.84 -3.62 60.41
C SER A 289 13.44 -3.02 60.58
N THR A 290 12.40 -3.83 60.40
CA THR A 290 10.99 -3.45 60.63
C THR A 290 10.61 -2.18 59.85
N PHE A 291 11.09 -2.09 58.60
CA PHE A 291 10.78 -0.98 57.71
C PHE A 291 9.29 -0.96 57.40
N SER A 292 8.67 0.20 57.57
CA SER A 292 7.28 0.44 57.22
C SER A 292 7.05 1.89 56.78
N VAL A 293 6.08 2.05 55.90
CA VAL A 293 5.56 3.35 55.44
C VAL A 293 4.15 3.51 56.00
N GLY A 294 3.88 4.64 56.64
CA GLY A 294 2.56 4.98 57.18
C GLY A 294 1.49 5.13 56.09
N ASN A 295 0.22 5.28 56.48
CA ASN A 295 -0.85 5.58 55.53
C ASN A 295 -0.83 7.07 55.12
N GLU A 296 -1.68 7.46 54.16
CA GLU A 296 -1.77 8.85 53.71
C GLU A 296 -2.15 9.84 54.83
N ALA A 297 -2.96 9.40 55.80
CA ALA A 297 -3.37 10.22 56.93
C ALA A 297 -2.20 10.55 57.90
N ASP A 298 -1.28 9.60 58.10
CA ASP A 298 0.01 9.81 58.78
C ASP A 298 1.10 10.34 57.79
N LYS A 299 0.70 10.79 56.60
CA LYS A 299 1.57 11.36 55.56
C LYS A 299 2.72 10.44 55.14
N TYR A 300 2.42 9.15 54.95
CA TYR A 300 3.40 8.15 54.49
C TYR A 300 4.68 8.09 55.36
N ARG A 301 4.55 8.33 56.67
CA ARG A 301 5.66 8.41 57.62
C ARG A 301 6.61 7.21 57.55
N LEU A 302 7.92 7.46 57.48
CA LEU A 302 8.97 6.45 57.59
C LEU A 302 9.05 5.92 59.03
N LYS A 303 9.06 4.61 59.21
CA LYS A 303 9.38 3.97 60.50
C LYS A 303 10.27 2.75 60.26
N TYR A 304 11.31 2.62 61.08
CA TYR A 304 12.11 1.40 61.22
C TYR A 304 12.50 1.21 62.69
N ALA A 305 12.79 -0.02 63.11
CA ALA A 305 13.10 -0.31 64.51
C ALA A 305 14.56 0.04 64.86
N TYR A 306 15.51 -0.42 64.04
CA TYR A 306 16.94 -0.14 64.17
C TYR A 306 17.70 -0.42 62.86
N PHE A 307 18.84 0.23 62.65
CA PHE A 307 19.79 -0.12 61.60
C PHE A 307 20.50 -1.44 61.91
N MET A 308 20.49 -2.36 60.96
CA MET A 308 21.00 -3.72 61.13
C MET A 308 22.49 -3.80 60.85
N SER A 309 22.91 -3.36 59.67
CA SER A 309 24.27 -3.48 59.16
C SER A 309 24.41 -2.74 57.84
N GLY A 310 25.65 -2.52 57.41
CA GLY A 310 25.94 -1.96 56.09
C GLY A 310 27.14 -1.02 56.08
N ASP A 311 27.96 -1.12 55.06
CA ASP A 311 29.18 -0.33 54.84
C ASP A 311 28.92 1.10 54.34
N ALA A 312 27.67 1.42 53.96
CA ALA A 312 27.23 2.80 53.74
C ALA A 312 26.90 3.54 55.05
N GLY A 313 26.72 2.83 56.16
CA GLY A 313 26.35 3.40 57.47
C GLY A 313 24.90 3.93 57.55
N ASP A 314 24.49 4.28 58.77
CA ASP A 314 23.13 4.75 59.08
C ASP A 314 22.99 6.27 58.87
N ALA A 315 22.64 6.67 57.65
CA ALA A 315 22.27 8.06 57.36
C ALA A 315 20.84 8.42 57.83
N PHE A 316 20.01 7.45 58.20
CA PHE A 316 18.65 7.71 58.68
C PHE A 316 18.58 8.08 60.17
N ASP A 317 19.58 7.70 60.96
CA ASP A 317 19.84 8.23 62.31
C ASP A 317 20.39 9.66 62.28
N GLY A 318 20.61 10.23 61.09
CA GLY A 318 21.11 11.60 60.89
C GLY A 318 22.62 11.72 61.04
N PHE A 319 23.17 12.82 60.53
CA PHE A 319 24.61 13.04 60.45
C PHE A 319 24.98 14.39 61.05
N ASP A 320 26.04 14.41 61.88
CA ASP A 320 26.62 15.65 62.38
C ASP A 320 27.50 16.25 61.28
N PHE A 321 26.98 17.28 60.62
CA PHE A 321 27.61 17.93 59.49
C PHE A 321 28.65 18.99 59.91
N GLY A 322 28.70 19.35 61.19
CA GLY A 322 29.61 20.34 61.76
C GLY A 322 29.24 21.79 61.47
N ASP A 323 28.07 22.06 60.87
CA ASP A 323 27.57 23.43 60.65
C ASP A 323 26.86 23.94 61.92
N ASP A 324 26.09 23.08 62.60
CA ASP A 324 25.45 23.34 63.90
C ASP A 324 25.44 22.08 64.79
N PRO A 325 25.65 22.17 66.12
CA PRO A 325 25.62 21.02 67.03
C PRO A 325 24.30 20.20 67.04
N SER A 326 23.23 20.73 66.44
CA SER A 326 21.94 20.05 66.28
C SER A 326 21.75 19.35 64.93
N ASP A 327 22.73 19.42 64.02
CA ASP A 327 22.67 18.85 62.65
C ASP A 327 22.21 17.39 62.64
N LYS A 328 22.79 16.53 63.49
CA LYS A 328 22.42 15.11 63.56
C LYS A 328 20.95 14.88 63.90
N PHE A 329 20.40 15.64 64.85
CA PHE A 329 18.99 15.54 65.22
C PHE A 329 18.09 15.99 64.07
N PHE A 330 18.45 17.10 63.44
CA PHE A 330 17.70 17.75 62.37
C PHE A 330 17.81 17.10 61.00
N THR A 331 18.75 16.15 60.82
CA THR A 331 18.93 15.37 59.59
C THR A 331 18.53 13.90 59.75
N SER A 332 17.98 13.50 60.90
CA SER A 332 17.44 12.15 61.13
C SER A 332 16.08 11.96 60.43
N HIS A 333 15.80 10.76 59.91
CA HIS A 333 14.62 10.49 59.07
C HIS A 333 13.64 9.51 59.74
N ASN A 334 14.05 8.78 60.78
CA ASN A 334 13.14 7.84 61.45
C ASN A 334 11.97 8.61 62.09
N GLY A 335 10.74 8.21 61.76
CA GLY A 335 9.54 8.91 62.20
C GLY A 335 9.21 10.19 61.41
N MET A 336 9.97 10.56 60.38
CA MET A 336 9.63 11.72 59.54
C MET A 336 8.47 11.42 58.59
N GLN A 337 7.64 12.44 58.36
CA GLN A 337 6.57 12.41 57.37
C GLN A 337 7.17 12.63 55.99
N PHE A 338 6.51 12.11 54.96
CA PHE A 338 6.91 12.38 53.59
C PHE A 338 6.51 13.82 53.24
N SER A 339 7.36 14.54 52.52
CA SER A 339 7.10 15.88 52.01
C SER A 339 7.30 15.91 50.50
N THR A 340 6.50 16.73 49.82
CA THR A 340 6.70 17.16 48.43
C THR A 340 6.54 18.68 48.34
N TRP A 341 6.98 19.29 47.24
CA TRP A 341 6.90 20.75 47.06
C TRP A 341 5.48 21.32 47.22
N ASP A 342 4.45 20.52 46.93
CA ASP A 342 3.03 20.87 47.02
C ASP A 342 2.34 20.41 48.32
N ASN A 343 3.02 19.64 49.18
CA ASN A 343 2.51 19.17 50.48
C ASN A 343 3.68 18.98 51.45
N ASP A 344 3.94 20.02 52.22
CA ASP A 344 5.06 20.09 53.15
C ASP A 344 4.68 19.56 54.54
N ASN A 345 5.42 18.56 55.02
CA ASN A 345 5.27 17.96 56.34
C ASN A 345 6.62 17.89 57.10
N ASP A 346 7.62 18.69 56.69
CA ASP A 346 8.99 18.65 57.19
C ASP A 346 9.17 19.39 58.55
N LYS A 347 10.40 19.67 58.99
CA LYS A 347 10.71 20.31 60.29
C LYS A 347 11.53 21.60 60.14
N PHE A 348 11.58 22.15 58.93
CA PHE A 348 12.15 23.44 58.61
C PHE A 348 11.04 24.52 58.60
N ASP A 349 11.45 25.80 58.65
CA ASP A 349 10.53 26.93 58.48
C ASP A 349 10.30 27.28 56.98
N GLY A 350 11.15 26.75 56.10
CA GLY A 350 10.99 26.75 54.65
C GLY A 350 10.36 25.43 54.16
N ASN A 351 10.73 24.98 52.96
CA ASN A 351 10.25 23.71 52.39
C ASN A 351 11.42 23.01 51.69
N CYS A 352 11.97 21.97 52.33
CA CYS A 352 13.12 21.23 51.82
C CYS A 352 12.79 20.49 50.52
N ALA A 353 11.57 19.96 50.40
CA ALA A 353 11.15 19.21 49.20
C ALA A 353 11.12 20.09 47.93
N GLU A 354 10.72 21.36 48.05
CA GLU A 354 10.80 22.33 46.94
C GLU A 354 12.23 22.81 46.69
N GLN A 355 12.99 23.11 47.77
CA GLN A 355 14.38 23.59 47.67
C GLN A 355 15.30 22.56 47.01
N ASP A 356 15.16 21.29 47.37
CA ASP A 356 15.99 20.21 46.86
C ASP A 356 15.39 19.56 45.61
N GLY A 357 14.13 19.90 45.28
CA GLY A 357 13.45 19.47 44.06
C GLY A 357 13.11 17.99 44.05
N SER A 358 12.53 17.47 45.13
CA SER A 358 12.30 16.03 45.32
C SER A 358 11.14 15.74 46.26
N GLY A 359 10.71 14.48 46.35
CA GLY A 359 9.85 13.98 47.42
C GLY A 359 10.63 13.06 48.34
N TRP A 360 10.61 13.32 49.64
CA TRP A 360 11.38 12.54 50.62
C TRP A 360 10.82 12.66 52.05
N TRP A 361 11.33 11.83 52.96
CA TRP A 361 11.06 11.93 54.40
C TRP A 361 11.93 13.02 55.04
N MET A 362 11.64 14.28 54.69
CA MET A 362 12.40 15.44 55.14
C MET A 362 12.19 15.72 56.64
N ASN A 363 13.28 16.03 57.33
CA ASN A 363 13.30 16.62 58.67
C ASN A 363 13.56 18.12 58.52
N LYS A 364 14.65 18.67 59.05
CA LYS A 364 15.20 19.94 58.56
C LYS A 364 16.10 19.63 57.36
N CYS A 365 15.44 19.13 56.32
CA CYS A 365 15.99 18.48 55.13
C CYS A 365 16.54 17.08 55.43
N HIS A 366 17.82 16.75 55.19
CA HIS A 366 18.27 15.36 55.13
C HIS A 366 19.77 15.12 55.43
N ALA A 367 20.11 13.86 55.74
CA ALA A 367 21.47 13.30 55.68
C ALA A 367 21.61 12.15 54.65
N GLY A 368 20.51 11.56 54.18
CA GLY A 368 20.50 10.51 53.18
C GLY A 368 19.30 10.71 52.25
N HIS A 369 19.57 11.00 50.98
CA HIS A 369 18.57 11.54 50.05
C HIS A 369 18.70 10.85 48.69
N LEU A 370 17.87 9.84 48.45
CA LEU A 370 18.01 8.99 47.25
C LEU A 370 17.20 9.52 46.05
N ASN A 371 16.27 10.43 46.30
CA ASN A 371 15.39 11.05 45.31
C ASN A 371 15.88 12.42 44.82
N GLY A 372 17.09 12.83 45.18
CA GLY A 372 17.69 14.08 44.74
C GLY A 372 18.05 14.16 43.25
N VAL A 373 18.59 15.30 42.87
CA VAL A 373 19.03 15.62 41.49
C VAL A 373 20.20 14.71 41.08
N TYR A 374 20.10 14.12 39.89
CA TYR A 374 21.15 13.24 39.37
C TYR A 374 22.33 14.06 38.81
N TYR A 375 23.34 14.32 39.64
CA TYR A 375 24.56 15.01 39.20
C TYR A 375 25.54 14.04 38.54
N GLN A 376 25.61 14.07 37.20
CA GLN A 376 26.50 13.22 36.41
C GLN A 376 27.98 13.49 36.75
N GLY A 377 28.75 12.44 37.03
CA GLY A 377 30.13 12.53 37.51
C GLY A 377 30.27 12.67 39.04
N GLY A 378 29.15 12.83 39.76
CA GLY A 378 29.07 12.75 41.21
C GLY A 378 29.43 14.03 41.95
N THR A 379 30.59 14.62 41.66
CA THR A 379 31.00 15.87 42.30
C THR A 379 30.15 17.03 41.79
N TYR A 380 29.51 17.75 42.71
CA TYR A 380 28.78 18.99 42.45
C TYR A 380 29.09 20.03 43.54
N SER A 381 28.60 21.26 43.42
CA SER A 381 28.93 22.33 44.37
C SER A 381 27.74 23.24 44.64
N LYS A 382 27.81 24.03 45.72
CA LYS A 382 26.78 25.03 46.05
C LYS A 382 26.40 25.93 44.86
N THR A 383 27.33 26.30 43.99
CA THR A 383 27.08 27.15 42.82
C THR A 383 26.39 26.45 41.65
N SER A 384 26.31 25.11 41.65
CA SER A 384 25.56 24.31 40.67
C SER A 384 24.18 23.86 41.17
N THR A 385 23.71 24.42 42.28
CA THR A 385 22.40 24.13 42.89
C THR A 385 21.49 25.35 42.80
N PRO A 386 20.18 25.22 42.54
CA PRO A 386 19.29 26.38 42.37
C PRO A 386 19.20 27.28 43.60
N ASN A 387 19.21 26.68 44.79
CA ASN A 387 18.95 27.35 46.06
C ASN A 387 20.20 27.47 46.97
N GLY A 388 21.35 26.96 46.54
CA GLY A 388 22.60 27.02 47.31
C GLY A 388 22.72 25.99 48.44
N TYR A 389 22.01 24.86 48.35
CA TYR A 389 22.03 23.74 49.30
C TYR A 389 22.29 22.43 48.56
N ASP A 390 22.82 21.43 49.27
CA ASP A 390 23.06 20.09 48.73
C ASP A 390 21.76 19.32 48.45
N ASN A 391 21.45 19.12 47.17
CA ASN A 391 20.21 18.52 46.68
C ASN A 391 20.43 17.30 45.74
N GLY A 392 21.66 16.76 45.73
CA GLY A 392 22.03 15.60 44.92
C GLY A 392 21.59 14.27 45.54
N ILE A 393 21.94 13.15 44.92
CA ILE A 393 21.64 11.82 45.45
C ILE A 393 22.68 11.47 46.55
N ILE A 394 22.48 11.93 47.79
CA ILE A 394 23.51 11.88 48.85
C ILE A 394 23.32 10.77 49.88
N TRP A 395 24.41 10.40 50.57
CA TRP A 395 24.39 9.52 51.75
C TRP A 395 25.57 9.86 52.68
N ALA A 396 25.33 10.71 53.68
CA ALA A 396 26.36 11.41 54.44
C ALA A 396 27.34 10.49 55.19
N THR A 397 26.87 9.35 55.69
CA THR A 397 27.69 8.35 56.38
C THR A 397 28.67 7.61 55.47
N TRP A 398 28.55 7.75 54.14
CA TRP A 398 29.45 7.11 53.16
C TRP A 398 30.24 8.09 52.30
N LYS A 399 29.64 9.24 51.93
CA LYS A 399 30.26 10.28 51.10
C LYS A 399 29.86 11.67 51.58
N SER A 400 30.66 12.68 51.22
CA SER A 400 30.27 14.08 51.38
C SER A 400 28.94 14.38 50.69
N ARG A 401 28.13 15.27 51.27
CA ARG A 401 26.90 15.80 50.65
C ARG A 401 27.14 16.45 49.28
N TRP A 402 28.36 16.89 48.96
CA TRP A 402 28.73 17.36 47.62
C TRP A 402 29.14 16.24 46.64
N TYR A 403 28.76 14.99 46.93
CA TYR A 403 28.96 13.82 46.09
C TYR A 403 27.64 13.05 45.89
N SER A 404 27.07 13.16 44.68
CA SER A 404 25.89 12.41 44.25
C SER A 404 26.26 10.99 43.83
N MET A 405 25.50 9.99 44.28
CA MET A 405 25.66 8.59 43.85
C MET A 405 25.38 8.44 42.35
N LYS A 406 25.98 7.42 41.75
CA LYS A 406 25.78 7.03 40.36
C LYS A 406 24.58 6.09 40.20
N LYS A 407 24.38 5.18 41.16
CA LYS A 407 23.17 4.36 41.22
C LYS A 407 22.66 4.26 42.64
N THR A 408 21.36 4.10 42.78
CA THR A 408 20.72 3.73 44.05
C THR A 408 19.65 2.68 43.80
N THR A 409 19.39 1.84 44.80
CA THR A 409 18.25 0.92 44.80
C THR A 409 17.73 0.79 46.22
N MET A 410 16.46 1.09 46.43
CA MET A 410 15.75 0.75 47.66
C MET A 410 14.94 -0.51 47.41
N LYS A 411 15.13 -1.57 48.18
CA LYS A 411 14.40 -2.83 48.02
C LYS A 411 14.07 -3.47 49.36
N ILE A 412 12.93 -4.16 49.43
CA ILE A 412 12.42 -4.78 50.66
C ILE A 412 12.22 -6.29 50.52
N ILE A 413 12.38 -6.99 51.64
CA ILE A 413 12.16 -8.42 51.79
C ILE A 413 11.56 -8.72 53.19
N PRO A 414 10.72 -9.74 53.37
CA PRO A 414 10.27 -10.14 54.71
C PRO A 414 11.46 -10.46 55.63
N PHE A 415 11.43 -9.96 56.86
CA PHE A 415 12.55 -10.03 57.82
C PHE A 415 13.02 -11.46 58.11
N ASN A 416 12.09 -12.41 58.13
CA ASN A 416 12.39 -13.84 58.31
C ASN A 416 13.16 -14.51 57.15
N ARG A 417 13.51 -13.76 56.10
CA ARG A 417 14.40 -14.20 55.01
C ARG A 417 15.84 -13.74 55.19
N ILE A 418 16.08 -12.72 56.01
CA ILE A 418 17.42 -12.30 56.39
C ILE A 418 17.87 -13.19 57.54
N ASN A 419 18.65 -14.22 57.21
CA ASN A 419 19.46 -14.89 58.21
C ASN A 419 20.48 -13.88 58.73
N ILE A 420 20.37 -13.51 60.00
CA ILE A 420 21.44 -12.83 60.72
C ILE A 420 22.55 -13.88 60.85
N GLU A 421 23.56 -13.83 59.97
CA GLU A 421 24.76 -14.66 60.13
C GLU A 421 25.36 -14.40 61.50
N GLU A 422 25.76 -15.47 62.18
CA GLU A 422 26.13 -15.44 63.58
C GLU A 422 27.31 -14.49 63.82
N GLY A 423 27.01 -13.36 64.47
CA GLY A 423 28.04 -12.50 65.05
C GLY A 423 28.94 -13.33 65.95
N GLN A 424 30.25 -13.18 65.74
CA GLN A 424 31.32 -13.93 66.40
C GLN A 424 31.00 -14.30 67.85
N GLN A 425 31.03 -15.60 68.16
CA GLN A 425 30.88 -16.11 69.51
C GLN A 425 32.00 -15.59 70.44
N HIS A 426 31.77 -14.45 71.08
CA HIS A 426 32.45 -14.16 72.34
C HIS A 426 31.82 -15.02 73.43
N HIS A 427 32.54 -16.07 73.82
CA HIS A 427 32.17 -16.97 74.91
C HIS A 427 31.75 -16.21 76.18
N ILE A 428 30.47 -16.33 76.53
CA ILE A 428 30.02 -16.30 77.93
C ILE A 428 29.31 -17.63 78.21
N GLY A 429 30.07 -18.73 78.07
CA GLY A 429 29.68 -20.03 78.59
C GLY A 429 30.12 -20.14 80.05
N GLY A 430 29.16 -20.17 80.98
CA GLY A 430 29.42 -20.08 82.43
C GLY A 430 28.33 -20.71 83.29
N SER A 431 27.79 -21.85 82.87
CA SER A 431 26.73 -22.56 83.60
C SER A 431 27.27 -23.28 84.85
N LYS A 432 26.89 -22.77 86.03
CA LYS A 432 26.75 -23.44 87.34
C LYS A 432 27.53 -24.76 87.58
N GLN A 433 28.31 -24.76 88.65
CA GLN A 433 28.35 -25.91 89.57
C GLN A 433 27.72 -25.50 90.90
N ALA A 434 26.67 -26.22 91.30
CA ALA A 434 26.30 -26.37 92.69
C ALA A 434 26.98 -27.63 93.20
N GLY A 435 27.61 -27.56 94.38
CA GLY A 435 28.20 -28.70 95.07
C GLY A 435 27.90 -28.59 96.55
N ASP A 436 27.43 -29.69 97.13
CA ASP A 436 27.11 -29.81 98.55
C ASP A 436 28.39 -29.77 99.40
N VAL A 437 28.42 -28.92 100.44
CA VAL A 437 28.69 -29.22 101.87
C VAL A 437 28.02 -28.14 102.73
#